data_AF-A0AAF0VN50-F1
#
_entry.id   AF-A0AAF0VN50-F1
#
_cell.length_a   1.000
_cell.length_b   1.000
_cell.length_c   1.000
_cell.angle_alpha   90.00
_cell.angle_beta   90.00
_cell.angle_gamma   90.00
#
_symmetry.space_group_name_H-M   'P 1'
#
loop_
_entity.id
_entity.type
_entity.pdbx_description
1 polymer ?
#
loop_
_entity_poly.entity_id
_entity_poly.type
_entity_poly.pdbx_seq_one_letter_code
_entity_poly.pdbx_strand_id
1 'polypeptide(L)'
;MNPEVATVANGEPQIAPVSAAARAVGFIDVRSAVPDAVIDLRYATANNFVGTPLYPPAARCLVHESLAAGLATAAAQLRTRGLRLVFWDCYRPHDVQVRMFQVVSNPAWVAQPGPYSKSHESGRSVDVTTAGATSLSEMGTGFDDFTAASHAYATDGVSAAAQDNRAVLREAMAAGGLSVYSGEWWHFDGPGAGERRPIINVPLT
;
A
#
# COMPACT_ATOMS: atom_id res chain seq x y z
N MET A 1 -37.91 4.50 -40.87
CA MET A 1 -37.79 4.11 -39.45
C MET A 1 -36.29 3.92 -39.18
N ASN A 2 -35.68 4.82 -38.42
CA ASN A 2 -34.28 4.70 -38.01
C ASN A 2 -34.13 3.52 -37.04
N PRO A 3 -33.13 2.65 -37.18
CA PRO A 3 -32.78 1.73 -36.12
C PRO A 3 -32.07 2.53 -35.01
N GLU A 4 -32.56 2.37 -33.80
CA GLU A 4 -31.99 2.92 -32.57
C GLU A 4 -30.62 2.29 -32.32
N VAL A 5 -29.58 3.11 -32.27
CA VAL A 5 -28.25 2.68 -31.82
C VAL A 5 -28.33 2.52 -30.30
N ALA A 6 -28.33 1.28 -29.83
CA ALA A 6 -28.19 0.98 -28.41
C ALA A 6 -26.82 1.48 -27.91
N THR A 7 -26.82 2.53 -27.09
CA THR A 7 -25.65 2.97 -26.34
C THR A 7 -25.32 1.92 -25.29
N VAL A 8 -24.23 1.19 -25.50
CA VAL A 8 -23.59 0.37 -24.44
C VAL A 8 -23.06 1.32 -23.37
N ALA A 9 -23.61 1.21 -22.16
CA ALA A 9 -23.08 1.91 -21.00
C ALA A 9 -21.67 1.38 -20.70
N ASN A 10 -20.66 2.25 -20.83
CA ASN A 10 -19.32 2.00 -20.33
C ASN A 10 -19.35 2.01 -18.79
N GLY A 11 -19.73 0.89 -18.18
CA GLY A 11 -19.71 0.72 -16.73
C GLY A 11 -18.33 0.29 -16.28
N GLU A 12 -17.48 1.23 -15.86
CA GLU A 12 -16.38 0.87 -14.96
C GLU A 12 -16.99 0.16 -13.74
N PRO A 13 -16.40 -0.95 -13.25
CA PRO A 13 -16.93 -1.66 -12.09
C PRO A 13 -16.99 -0.71 -10.89
N GLN A 14 -18.21 -0.39 -10.45
CA GLN A 14 -18.43 0.48 -9.31
C GLN A 14 -17.90 -0.20 -8.04
N ILE A 15 -16.95 0.45 -7.38
CA ILE A 15 -16.34 -0.06 -6.15
C ILE A 15 -17.41 -0.06 -5.05
N ALA A 16 -17.65 -1.24 -4.47
CA ALA A 16 -18.62 -1.39 -3.39
C ALA A 16 -18.25 -0.47 -2.20
N PRO A 17 -19.22 0.11 -1.49
CA PRO A 17 -18.95 0.87 -0.28
C PRO A 17 -18.16 0.03 0.75
N VAL A 18 -17.28 0.66 1.52
CA VAL A 18 -16.61 0.01 2.67
C VAL A 18 -17.57 -0.09 3.86
N SER A 19 -17.25 -0.94 4.83
CA SER A 19 -18.07 -1.14 6.03
C SER A 19 -18.36 0.18 6.77
N ALA A 20 -19.46 0.23 7.53
CA ALA A 20 -19.80 1.42 8.32
C ALA A 20 -18.69 1.78 9.34
N ALA A 21 -18.04 0.77 9.93
CA ALA A 21 -16.92 0.95 10.84
C ALA A 21 -15.70 1.57 10.13
N ALA A 22 -15.34 1.08 8.95
CA ALA A 22 -14.26 1.66 8.15
C ALA A 22 -14.57 3.11 7.75
N ARG A 23 -15.78 3.40 7.30
CA ARG A 23 -16.21 4.79 6.98
C ARG A 23 -16.14 5.71 8.20
N ALA A 24 -16.51 5.23 9.38
CA ALA A 24 -16.51 6.02 10.61
C ALA A 24 -15.11 6.51 11.03
N VAL A 25 -14.05 5.83 10.57
CA VAL A 25 -12.65 6.23 10.79
C VAL A 25 -12.00 6.85 9.55
N GLY A 26 -12.81 7.25 8.55
CA GLY A 26 -12.35 7.93 7.35
C GLY A 26 -11.65 7.01 6.33
N PHE A 27 -11.89 5.69 6.39
CA PHE A 27 -11.29 4.78 5.42
C PHE A 27 -12.12 4.67 4.15
N ILE A 28 -11.39 4.53 3.04
CA ILE A 28 -11.89 4.25 1.70
C ILE A 28 -11.15 3.05 1.13
N ASP A 29 -11.70 2.45 0.09
CA ASP A 29 -10.94 1.54 -0.77
C ASP A 29 -9.96 2.34 -1.62
N VAL A 30 -8.71 1.91 -1.72
CA VAL A 30 -7.69 2.61 -2.49
C VAL A 30 -8.08 2.78 -3.96
N ARG A 31 -8.86 1.85 -4.51
CA ARG A 31 -9.29 1.92 -5.92
C ARG A 31 -10.23 3.10 -6.18
N SER A 32 -10.87 3.65 -5.14
CA SER A 32 -11.66 4.88 -5.27
C SER A 32 -10.78 6.10 -5.57
N ALA A 33 -9.49 6.05 -5.21
CA ALA A 33 -8.50 7.08 -5.53
C ALA A 33 -7.63 6.71 -6.74
N VAL A 34 -7.31 5.42 -6.90
CA VAL A 34 -6.46 4.88 -7.97
C VAL A 34 -7.19 3.71 -8.65
N PRO A 35 -8.08 3.96 -9.63
CA PRO A 35 -8.94 2.92 -10.20
C PRO A 35 -8.20 1.73 -10.82
N ASP A 36 -7.00 1.96 -11.35
CA ASP A 36 -6.13 0.95 -11.96
C ASP A 36 -5.12 0.33 -10.97
N ALA A 37 -5.28 0.58 -9.67
CA ALA A 37 -4.45 -0.02 -8.64
C ALA A 37 -4.50 -1.56 -8.69
N VAL A 38 -3.30 -2.15 -8.76
CA VAL A 38 -3.13 -3.59 -8.62
C VAL A 38 -3.09 -3.91 -7.14
N ILE A 39 -3.97 -4.80 -6.67
CA ILE A 39 -4.07 -5.17 -5.26
C ILE A 39 -3.50 -6.57 -5.10
N ASP A 40 -2.44 -6.68 -4.32
CA ASP A 40 -1.71 -7.91 -4.01
C ASP A 40 -1.38 -7.93 -2.52
N LEU A 41 -2.42 -7.91 -1.66
CA LEU A 41 -2.27 -7.81 -0.21
C LEU A 41 -1.50 -9.02 0.33
N ARG A 42 -0.22 -8.84 0.63
CA ARG A 42 0.71 -9.93 0.96
C ARG A 42 0.31 -10.66 2.23
N TYR A 43 -0.18 -9.92 3.21
CA TYR A 43 -0.69 -10.47 4.46
C TYR A 43 -2.05 -11.18 4.33
N ALA A 44 -2.74 -11.14 3.19
CA ALA A 44 -3.91 -12.00 2.91
C ALA A 44 -3.54 -13.40 2.41
N THR A 45 -2.24 -13.67 2.20
CA THR A 45 -1.72 -14.94 1.71
C THR A 45 -0.60 -15.46 2.62
N ALA A 46 0.01 -16.59 2.30
CA ALA A 46 1.23 -17.05 2.98
C ALA A 46 2.51 -16.36 2.48
N ASN A 47 2.42 -15.50 1.46
CA ASN A 47 3.56 -14.78 0.86
C ASN A 47 3.90 -13.53 1.69
N ASN A 48 4.33 -13.75 2.92
CA ASN A 48 4.78 -12.73 3.87
C ASN A 48 5.76 -13.38 4.87
N PHE A 49 6.47 -12.57 5.67
CA PHE A 49 7.49 -13.09 6.59
C PHE A 49 6.96 -14.05 7.68
N VAL A 50 5.66 -14.01 8.01
CA VAL A 50 5.04 -14.94 8.97
C VAL A 50 4.72 -16.30 8.34
N GLY A 51 4.67 -16.38 7.00
CA GLY A 51 4.40 -17.63 6.27
C GLY A 51 2.96 -18.14 6.39
N THR A 52 2.04 -17.34 6.95
CA THR A 52 0.61 -17.67 7.05
C THR A 52 -0.25 -16.43 6.77
N PRO A 53 -1.49 -16.59 6.28
CA PRO A 53 -2.40 -15.46 6.14
C PRO A 53 -2.73 -14.80 7.49
N LEU A 54 -2.64 -13.47 7.52
CA LEU A 54 -3.00 -12.61 8.65
C LEU A 54 -4.29 -11.82 8.37
N TYR A 55 -4.62 -11.58 7.10
CA TYR A 55 -5.85 -10.94 6.65
C TYR A 55 -6.84 -11.97 6.10
N PRO A 56 -8.16 -11.67 6.10
CA PRO A 56 -9.15 -12.52 5.46
C PRO A 56 -8.98 -12.53 3.92
N PRO A 57 -9.40 -13.60 3.21
CA PRO A 57 -9.28 -13.67 1.74
C PRO A 57 -10.00 -12.54 0.98
N ALA A 58 -11.07 -12.00 1.56
CA ALA A 58 -11.84 -10.89 0.99
C ALA A 58 -11.34 -9.51 1.46
N ALA A 59 -10.14 -9.44 2.04
CA ALA A 59 -9.56 -8.18 2.50
C ALA A 59 -9.41 -7.18 1.35
N ARG A 60 -9.68 -5.92 1.67
CA ARG A 60 -9.58 -4.78 0.78
C ARG A 60 -8.40 -3.93 1.20
N CYS A 61 -7.77 -3.26 0.23
CA CYS A 61 -6.76 -2.25 0.54
C CYS A 61 -7.47 -0.99 1.02
N LEU A 62 -7.71 -0.91 2.33
CA LEU A 62 -8.30 0.25 2.97
C LEU A 62 -7.22 1.28 3.26
N VAL A 63 -7.48 2.54 2.92
CA VAL A 63 -6.61 3.69 3.24
C VAL A 63 -7.46 4.81 3.81
N HIS A 64 -6.88 5.66 4.67
CA HIS A 64 -7.53 6.88 5.11
C HIS A 64 -7.67 7.84 3.93
N GLU A 65 -8.82 8.50 3.80
CA GLU A 65 -9.18 9.39 2.68
C GLU A 65 -8.16 10.52 2.42
N SER A 66 -7.40 10.90 3.44
CA SER A 66 -6.29 11.86 3.34
C SER A 66 -5.18 11.42 2.37
N LEU A 67 -5.05 10.12 2.06
CA LEU A 67 -4.10 9.62 1.08
C LEU A 67 -4.61 9.75 -0.36
N ALA A 68 -5.91 9.94 -0.58
CA ALA A 68 -6.54 9.80 -1.89
C ALA A 68 -5.91 10.70 -2.97
N ALA A 69 -5.81 11.99 -2.69
CA ALA A 69 -5.25 12.95 -3.64
C ALA A 69 -3.76 12.68 -3.93
N GLY A 70 -3.00 12.29 -2.92
CA GLY A 70 -1.58 11.99 -3.04
C GLY A 70 -1.32 10.72 -3.87
N LEU A 71 -2.05 9.65 -3.57
CA LEU A 71 -1.97 8.39 -4.33
C LEU A 71 -2.43 8.56 -5.78
N ALA A 72 -3.49 9.35 -6.02
CA ALA A 72 -3.94 9.67 -7.38
C ALA A 72 -2.85 10.42 -8.18
N THR A 73 -2.15 11.36 -7.52
CA THR A 73 -1.03 12.10 -8.12
C THR A 73 0.15 11.18 -8.42
N ALA A 74 0.55 10.33 -7.47
CA ALA A 74 1.63 9.37 -7.66
C ALA A 74 1.33 8.39 -8.79
N ALA A 75 0.11 7.82 -8.82
CA ALA A 75 -0.34 6.96 -9.89
C ALA A 75 -0.31 7.66 -11.25
N ALA A 76 -0.76 8.92 -11.31
CA ALA A 76 -0.72 9.70 -12.54
C ALA A 76 0.69 9.91 -13.09
N GLN A 77 1.67 10.17 -12.22
CA GLN A 77 3.07 10.28 -12.63
C GLN A 77 3.62 8.94 -13.14
N LEU A 78 3.36 7.85 -12.44
CA LEU A 78 3.80 6.51 -12.84
C LEU A 78 3.23 6.08 -14.20
N ARG A 79 1.96 6.43 -14.48
CA ARG A 79 1.33 6.17 -15.77
C ARG A 79 2.04 6.84 -16.94
N THR A 80 2.70 7.98 -16.75
CA THR A 80 3.50 8.62 -17.82
C THR A 80 4.69 7.76 -18.26
N ARG A 81 5.11 6.82 -17.40
CA ARG A 81 6.18 5.85 -17.64
C ARG A 81 5.64 4.46 -17.97
N GLY A 82 4.33 4.31 -18.20
CA GLY A 82 3.70 3.01 -18.44
C GLY A 82 3.65 2.10 -17.21
N LEU A 83 3.77 2.66 -16.00
CA LEU A 83 3.77 1.93 -14.74
C LEU A 83 2.45 2.13 -13.99
N ARG A 84 2.05 1.11 -13.23
CA ARG A 84 0.93 1.14 -12.27
C ARG A 84 1.42 0.87 -10.86
N LEU A 85 0.71 1.41 -9.86
CA LEU A 85 0.95 1.09 -8.46
C LEU A 85 0.42 -0.31 -8.12
N VAL A 86 1.21 -1.05 -7.37
CA VAL A 86 0.85 -2.35 -6.78
C VAL A 86 0.88 -2.18 -5.27
N PHE A 87 -0.23 -2.47 -4.61
CA PHE A 87 -0.38 -2.35 -3.15
C PHE A 87 -0.22 -3.71 -2.48
N TRP A 88 0.79 -3.82 -1.62
CA TRP A 88 1.12 -5.00 -0.84
C TRP A 88 0.61 -4.95 0.60
N ASP A 89 0.56 -3.75 1.18
CA ASP A 89 -0.15 -3.50 2.43
C ASP A 89 -0.70 -2.08 2.49
N CYS A 90 -1.78 -1.90 3.25
CA CYS A 90 -2.52 -0.65 3.38
C CYS A 90 -2.88 -0.47 4.86
N TYR A 91 -4.15 -0.33 5.24
CA TYR A 91 -4.54 -0.44 6.63
C TYR A 91 -4.22 -1.83 7.21
N ARG A 92 -3.52 -1.84 8.34
CA ARG A 92 -3.19 -3.03 9.12
C ARG A 92 -3.87 -2.95 10.49
N PRO A 93 -4.83 -3.84 10.81
CA PRO A 93 -5.40 -3.90 12.15
C PRO A 93 -4.33 -4.06 13.25
N HIS A 94 -4.57 -3.45 14.41
CA HIS A 94 -3.63 -3.45 15.54
C HIS A 94 -3.31 -4.87 16.03
N ASP A 95 -4.31 -5.75 16.07
CA ASP A 95 -4.12 -7.15 16.46
C ASP A 95 -3.18 -7.90 15.50
N VAL A 96 -3.21 -7.57 14.20
CA VAL A 96 -2.25 -8.08 13.22
C VAL A 96 -0.85 -7.56 13.52
N GLN A 97 -0.68 -6.26 13.82
CA GLN A 97 0.63 -5.70 14.21
C GLN A 97 1.19 -6.39 15.46
N VAL A 98 0.35 -6.67 16.46
CA VAL A 98 0.73 -7.43 17.65
C VAL A 98 1.21 -8.83 17.29
N ARG A 99 0.45 -9.55 16.44
CA ARG A 99 0.81 -10.91 16.00
C ARG A 99 2.10 -10.93 15.19
N MET A 100 2.30 -9.96 14.30
CA MET A 100 3.55 -9.80 13.54
C MET A 100 4.76 -9.66 14.46
N PHE A 101 4.66 -8.78 15.46
CA PHE A 101 5.75 -8.54 16.41
C PHE A 101 6.03 -9.74 17.32
N GLN A 102 5.02 -10.58 17.61
CA GLN A 102 5.24 -11.84 18.34
C GLN A 102 6.08 -12.85 17.57
N VAL A 103 6.08 -12.81 16.24
CA VAL A 103 6.85 -13.70 15.37
C VAL A 103 8.27 -13.16 15.17
N VAL A 104 8.41 -11.86 14.94
CA VAL A 104 9.71 -11.17 14.81
C VAL A 104 9.76 -10.03 15.83
N SER A 105 10.24 -10.32 17.03
CA SER A 105 10.35 -9.36 18.15
C SER A 105 11.54 -8.41 18.03
N ASN A 106 11.91 -7.99 16.81
CA ASN A 106 13.00 -7.06 16.56
C ASN A 106 12.44 -5.74 16.02
N PRO A 107 12.50 -4.64 16.80
CA PRO A 107 11.94 -3.35 16.40
C PRO A 107 12.70 -2.66 15.25
N ALA A 108 13.86 -3.19 14.84
CA ALA A 108 14.53 -2.77 13.62
C ALA A 108 13.80 -3.23 12.34
N TRP A 109 12.96 -4.27 12.44
CA TRP A 109 12.32 -4.93 11.30
C TRP A 109 10.80 -4.91 11.36
N VAL A 110 10.23 -5.03 12.56
CA VAL A 110 8.78 -4.99 12.77
C VAL A 110 8.48 -3.96 13.83
N ALA A 111 7.67 -2.95 13.48
CA ALA A 111 7.31 -1.89 14.42
C ALA A 111 6.73 -2.46 15.72
N GLN A 112 7.27 -2.03 16.86
CA GLN A 112 6.75 -2.46 18.15
C GLN A 112 5.32 -1.91 18.34
N PRO A 113 4.32 -2.77 18.61
CA PRO A 113 2.96 -2.31 18.85
C PRO A 113 2.91 -1.45 20.12
N GLY A 114 2.14 -0.36 20.06
CA GLY A 114 1.97 0.58 21.16
C GLY A 114 0.49 0.86 21.46
N PRO A 115 0.19 1.76 22.40
CA PRO A 115 -1.19 2.06 22.80
C PRO A 115 -1.95 2.96 21.80
N TYR A 116 -1.37 3.26 20.64
CA TYR A 116 -1.90 4.17 19.65
C TYR A 116 -1.71 3.63 18.25
N SER A 117 -2.70 3.83 17.39
CA SER A 117 -2.56 3.59 15.96
C SER A 117 -1.82 4.76 15.30
N LYS A 118 -0.85 4.41 14.46
CA LYS A 118 -0.06 5.27 13.57
C LYS A 118 0.16 4.53 12.26
N SER A 119 0.68 5.19 11.24
CA SER A 119 1.14 4.57 10.00
C SER A 119 0.06 3.63 9.40
N HIS A 120 0.40 2.36 9.10
CA HIS A 120 -0.52 1.32 8.64
C HIS A 120 -1.73 1.13 9.56
N GLU A 121 -1.55 1.14 10.89
CA GLU A 121 -2.67 0.99 11.84
C GLU A 121 -3.66 2.16 11.79
N SER A 122 -3.25 3.30 11.23
CA SER A 122 -4.12 4.46 11.00
C SER A 122 -4.61 4.57 9.55
N GLY A 123 -4.29 3.59 8.70
CA GLY A 123 -4.60 3.62 7.26
C GLY A 123 -3.86 4.72 6.50
N ARG A 124 -2.78 5.30 7.07
CA ARG A 124 -2.07 6.46 6.53
C ARG A 124 -0.69 6.12 5.98
N SER A 125 -0.42 4.83 5.81
CA SER A 125 0.77 4.34 5.13
C SER A 125 0.39 3.22 4.17
N VAL A 126 1.22 3.03 3.16
CA VAL A 126 1.07 1.98 2.17
C VAL A 126 2.42 1.37 1.88
N ASP A 127 2.41 0.06 1.66
CA ASP A 127 3.55 -0.68 1.13
C ASP A 127 3.28 -0.96 -0.33
N VAL A 128 4.13 -0.41 -1.20
CA VAL A 128 3.89 -0.43 -2.64
C VAL A 128 5.12 -0.79 -3.46
N THR A 129 4.86 -1.35 -4.63
CA THR A 129 5.82 -1.41 -5.74
C THR A 129 5.15 -0.89 -7.02
N THR A 130 5.86 -0.99 -8.15
CA THR A 130 5.31 -0.69 -9.47
C THR A 130 5.28 -1.93 -10.35
N ALA A 131 4.35 -1.94 -11.32
CA ALA A 131 4.29 -2.94 -12.36
C ALA A 131 4.21 -2.27 -13.73
N GLY A 132 4.96 -2.81 -14.68
CA GLY A 132 4.78 -2.52 -16.10
C GLY A 132 3.65 -3.36 -16.71
N ALA A 133 3.68 -3.52 -18.03
CA ALA A 133 2.68 -4.31 -18.76
C ALA A 133 2.75 -5.82 -18.43
N THR A 134 3.94 -6.35 -18.17
CA THR A 134 4.19 -7.80 -18.10
C THR A 134 4.67 -8.30 -16.76
N SER A 135 5.27 -7.45 -15.93
CA SER A 135 5.89 -7.87 -14.67
C SER A 135 5.96 -6.74 -13.65
N LEU A 136 6.18 -7.13 -12.39
CA LEU A 136 6.62 -6.22 -11.34
C LEU A 136 7.99 -5.64 -11.69
N SER A 137 8.24 -4.41 -11.25
CA SER A 137 9.55 -3.79 -11.32
C SER A 137 10.52 -4.51 -10.38
N GLU A 138 11.76 -4.69 -10.83
CA GLU A 138 12.86 -5.22 -10.03
C GLU A 138 13.30 -4.15 -9.02
N MET A 139 13.40 -4.53 -7.75
CA MET A 139 13.62 -3.59 -6.63
C MET A 139 14.79 -4.00 -5.74
N GLY A 140 15.64 -4.94 -6.14
CA GLY A 140 16.85 -5.39 -5.44
C GLY A 140 16.60 -6.43 -4.36
N THR A 141 15.47 -6.34 -3.67
CA THR A 141 15.04 -7.29 -2.63
C THR A 141 13.57 -7.64 -2.80
N GLY A 142 13.14 -8.67 -2.07
CA GLY A 142 11.72 -8.93 -1.87
C GLY A 142 11.07 -7.91 -0.92
N PHE A 143 9.74 -8.03 -0.78
CA PHE A 143 8.97 -7.42 0.30
C PHE A 143 9.27 -8.12 1.63
N ASP A 144 9.19 -7.40 2.75
CA ASP A 144 9.57 -7.87 4.09
C ASP A 144 11.02 -8.42 4.17
N ASP A 145 11.93 -7.92 3.34
CA ASP A 145 13.34 -8.30 3.37
C ASP A 145 14.04 -7.58 4.54
N PHE A 146 14.44 -8.34 5.56
CA PHE A 146 15.07 -7.83 6.78
C PHE A 146 16.60 -7.73 6.67
N THR A 147 17.08 -7.11 5.60
CA THR A 147 18.50 -6.83 5.37
C THR A 147 18.73 -5.37 5.02
N ALA A 148 19.96 -4.88 5.17
CA ALA A 148 20.29 -3.49 4.81
C ALA A 148 20.07 -3.18 3.31
N ALA A 149 20.00 -4.21 2.44
CA ALA A 149 19.73 -4.03 1.01
C ALA A 149 18.28 -3.55 0.76
N SER A 150 17.36 -3.76 1.71
CA SER A 150 15.97 -3.28 1.60
C SER A 150 15.79 -1.81 1.97
N HIS A 151 16.81 -1.17 2.57
CA HIS A 151 16.75 0.25 2.89
C HIS A 151 16.50 1.10 1.64
N ALA A 152 15.69 2.15 1.78
CA ALA A 152 15.14 2.90 0.66
C ALA A 152 16.18 3.45 -0.32
N TYR A 153 17.39 3.75 0.16
CA TYR A 153 18.50 4.33 -0.61
C TYR A 153 19.73 3.41 -0.68
N ALA A 154 19.59 2.13 -0.37
CA ALA A 154 20.70 1.17 -0.45
C ALA A 154 21.24 1.06 -1.88
N THR A 155 22.56 1.00 -2.00
CA THR A 155 23.29 0.81 -3.26
C THR A 155 24.15 -0.45 -3.25
N ASP A 156 24.66 -0.84 -2.08
CA ASP A 156 25.43 -2.07 -1.92
C ASP A 156 24.55 -3.31 -2.09
N GLY A 157 24.96 -4.22 -2.97
CA GLY A 157 24.18 -5.39 -3.35
C GLY A 157 22.88 -5.11 -4.13
N VAL A 158 22.61 -3.85 -4.51
CA VAL A 158 21.39 -3.46 -5.25
C VAL A 158 21.75 -3.07 -6.68
N SER A 159 21.10 -3.69 -7.67
CA SER A 159 21.36 -3.40 -9.09
C SER A 159 21.09 -1.93 -9.43
N ALA A 160 21.76 -1.38 -10.45
CA ALA A 160 21.49 -0.01 -10.91
C ALA A 160 20.03 0.16 -11.35
N ALA A 161 19.45 -0.86 -12.00
CA ALA A 161 18.05 -0.85 -12.41
C ALA A 161 17.09 -0.82 -11.21
N ALA A 162 17.38 -1.57 -10.14
CA ALA A 162 16.62 -1.51 -8.90
C ALA A 162 16.72 -0.13 -8.23
N GLN A 163 17.92 0.46 -8.19
CA GLN A 163 18.12 1.81 -7.64
C GLN A 163 17.28 2.85 -8.41
N ASP A 164 17.28 2.78 -9.75
CA ASP A 164 16.49 3.65 -10.61
C ASP A 164 14.98 3.42 -10.41
N ASN A 165 14.52 2.17 -10.34
CA ASN A 165 13.12 1.85 -10.09
C ASN A 165 12.64 2.35 -8.72
N ARG A 166 13.46 2.20 -7.67
CA ARG A 166 13.20 2.76 -6.34
C ARG A 166 13.13 4.29 -6.42
N ALA A 167 14.03 4.94 -7.16
CA ALA A 167 14.01 6.39 -7.35
C ALA A 167 12.72 6.85 -8.03
N VAL A 168 12.31 6.20 -9.12
CA VAL A 168 11.05 6.50 -9.82
C VAL A 168 9.84 6.36 -8.89
N LEU A 169 9.78 5.30 -8.10
CA LEU A 169 8.71 5.11 -7.13
C LEU A 169 8.72 6.22 -6.08
N ARG A 170 9.87 6.50 -5.46
CA ARG A 170 9.99 7.55 -4.43
C ARG A 170 9.62 8.93 -4.97
N GLU A 171 10.07 9.28 -6.17
CA GLU A 171 9.74 10.57 -6.82
C GLU A 171 8.23 10.72 -7.04
N ALA A 172 7.57 9.68 -7.57
CA ALA A 172 6.13 9.71 -7.80
C ALA A 172 5.34 9.84 -6.48
N MET A 173 5.72 9.07 -5.46
CA MET A 173 5.09 9.12 -4.14
C MET A 173 5.31 10.48 -3.47
N ALA A 174 6.52 11.04 -3.56
CA ALA A 174 6.87 12.37 -3.05
C ALA A 174 6.09 13.48 -3.75
N ALA A 175 5.85 13.38 -5.05
CA ALA A 175 5.00 14.33 -5.77
C ALA A 175 3.53 14.31 -5.29
N GLY A 176 3.07 13.17 -4.77
CA GLY A 176 1.79 13.04 -4.07
C GLY A 176 1.81 13.53 -2.61
N GLY A 177 2.96 13.98 -2.10
CA GLY A 177 3.14 14.39 -0.70
C GLY A 177 3.32 13.23 0.28
N LEU A 178 3.68 12.03 -0.20
CA LEU A 178 4.02 10.88 0.65
C LEU A 178 5.54 10.80 0.84
N SER A 179 5.97 10.44 2.05
CA SER A 179 7.38 10.32 2.44
C SER A 179 7.78 8.85 2.53
N VAL A 180 8.91 8.49 1.94
CA VAL A 180 9.49 7.14 2.09
C VAL A 180 10.03 6.94 3.51
N TYR A 181 9.85 5.76 4.08
CA TYR A 181 10.58 5.35 5.28
C TYR A 181 11.98 4.86 4.91
N SER A 182 13.04 5.38 5.54
CA SER A 182 14.41 5.09 5.10
C SER A 182 14.82 3.62 5.25
N GLY A 183 14.19 2.88 6.17
CA GLY A 183 14.47 1.48 6.42
C GLY A 183 13.91 0.53 5.36
N GLU A 184 12.96 0.98 4.54
CA GLU A 184 12.19 0.09 3.65
C GLU A 184 11.87 0.82 2.34
N TRP A 185 12.31 0.28 1.20
CA TRP A 185 12.07 0.95 -0.10
C TRP A 185 10.61 0.99 -0.53
N TRP A 186 9.77 0.09 0.01
CA TRP A 186 8.36 -0.06 -0.33
C TRP A 186 7.41 0.79 0.53
N HIS A 187 7.84 1.22 1.72
CA HIS A 187 6.98 1.85 2.72
C HIS A 187 6.89 3.36 2.53
N PHE A 188 5.66 3.87 2.43
CA PHE A 188 5.39 5.30 2.30
C PHE A 188 4.35 5.79 3.31
N ASP A 189 4.70 6.83 4.06
CA ASP A 189 3.84 7.54 4.98
C ASP A 189 3.21 8.75 4.28
N GLY A 190 1.89 8.91 4.41
CA GLY A 190 1.23 10.16 4.00
C GLY A 190 0.98 11.13 5.16
N PRO A 191 0.18 12.18 4.90
CA PRO A 191 -0.11 13.21 5.89
C PRO A 191 -0.64 12.62 7.20
N GLY A 192 -0.04 13.04 8.32
CA GLY A 192 -0.46 12.64 9.66
C GLY A 192 -0.17 11.19 10.06
N ALA A 193 0.61 10.43 9.28
CA ALA A 193 0.94 9.03 9.59
C ALA A 193 1.61 8.86 10.97
N GLY A 194 2.41 9.83 11.42
CA GLY A 194 3.07 9.81 12.74
C GLY A 194 2.17 10.21 13.92
N GLU A 195 0.99 10.77 13.66
CA GLU A 195 0.09 11.26 14.72
C GLU A 195 -0.56 10.10 15.48
N ARG A 196 -0.59 10.22 16.81
CA ARG A 196 -1.17 9.21 17.71
C ARG A 196 -2.70 9.26 17.66
N ARG A 197 -3.33 8.13 17.34
CA ARG A 197 -4.78 7.95 17.37
C ARG A 197 -5.17 6.83 18.33
N PRO A 198 -6.40 6.83 18.88
CA PRO A 198 -6.94 5.63 19.54
C PRO A 198 -6.78 4.40 18.65
N ILE A 199 -6.65 3.21 19.26
CA ILE A 199 -6.50 1.96 18.51
C ILE A 199 -7.67 1.79 17.53
N ILE A 200 -7.36 1.61 16.24
CA ILE A 200 -8.32 1.34 15.17
C ILE A 200 -8.26 -0.15 14.83
N ASN A 201 -9.36 -0.86 15.04
CA ASN A 201 -9.55 -2.27 14.69
C ASN A 201 -10.88 -2.44 13.97
N VAL A 202 -10.90 -2.07 12.69
CA VAL A 202 -12.09 -2.22 11.84
C VAL A 202 -11.91 -3.42 10.90
N PRO A 203 -12.99 -4.10 10.49
CA PRO A 203 -12.89 -5.18 9.51
C PRO A 203 -12.29 -4.71 8.17
N LEU A 204 -11.47 -5.56 7.55
CA LEU A 204 -10.83 -5.33 6.25
C LEU A 204 -11.77 -5.54 5.04
N THR A 205 -13.03 -5.92 5.26
CA THR A 205 -14.03 -6.25 4.22
C THR A 205 -15.07 -5.15 4.05
#